data_AF-A0A9W6M2I5-F1
#
_entry.id   AF-A0A9W6M2I5-F1
#
_cell.length_a   1.000
_cell.length_b   1.000
_cell.length_c   1.000
_cell.angle_alpha   90.00
_cell.angle_beta   90.00
_cell.angle_gamma   90.00
#
_symmetry.space_group_name_H-M   'P 1'
#
loop_
_entity.id
_entity.type
_entity.pdbx_description
1 polymer ?
#
loop_
_entity_poly.entity_id
_entity_poly.type
_entity_poly.pdbx_seq_one_letter_code
_entity_poly.pdbx_strand_id
1 'polypeptide(L)'
;MSLAASRRPVLADVVGRPATRLRALAVDAALVATGVAFVALLAKASFFIGPIPITGQTLGVIVVGAALGARRGATALTAYLLAGLAGIPVFAGPIAGPAYVLAPSFGFVLGFIPAAAIAGWFAERAWDRRPALAFVGFVAASIVPFLVGVPYMAAVLALVLGQEVTLPGVLGAGVWPFVLPGLMKAAAAALLIPATWALVRAVDRRSRR
;
A
#
# COMPACT_ATOMS: atom_id res chain seq x y z
N MET A 1 24.66 11.75 22.07
CA MET A 1 23.33 12.38 22.03
C MET A 1 22.46 11.65 21.01
N SER A 2 21.59 10.73 21.46
CA SER A 2 20.72 9.94 20.57
C SER A 2 19.45 10.73 20.23
N LEU A 3 19.41 11.31 19.03
CA LEU A 3 18.20 11.93 18.46
C LEU A 3 17.25 10.86 17.91
N ALA A 4 16.90 9.87 18.73
CA ALA A 4 15.77 9.00 18.41
C ALA A 4 14.49 9.79 18.69
N ALA A 5 14.05 10.59 17.72
CA ALA A 5 12.73 11.21 17.74
C ALA A 5 11.70 10.12 18.13
N SER A 6 10.99 10.31 19.25
CA SER A 6 10.06 9.30 19.74
C SER A 6 8.98 9.09 18.67
N ARG A 7 9.07 8.00 17.91
CA ARG A 7 8.09 7.67 16.89
C ARG A 7 6.72 7.61 17.55
N ARG A 8 5.73 8.31 16.98
CA ARG A 8 4.37 8.24 17.50
C ARG A 8 3.81 6.86 17.19
N PRO A 9 2.97 6.29 18.08
CA PRO A 9 2.39 4.97 17.84
C PRO A 9 1.46 5.00 16.63
N VAL A 10 1.46 3.89 15.89
CA VAL A 10 0.53 3.61 14.78
C VAL A 10 -0.62 2.71 15.27
N LEU A 11 -1.65 2.48 14.44
CA LEU A 11 -2.81 1.68 14.83
C LEU A 11 -2.44 0.27 15.29
N ALA A 12 -1.46 -0.37 14.65
CA ALA A 12 -0.98 -1.68 15.05
C ALA A 12 -0.37 -1.72 16.46
N ASP A 13 0.11 -0.59 16.98
CA ASP A 13 0.66 -0.53 18.35
C ASP A 13 -0.44 -0.55 19.43
N VAL A 14 -1.71 -0.37 19.05
CA VAL A 14 -2.87 -0.45 19.97
C VAL A 14 -3.08 -1.88 20.47
N VAL A 15 -2.66 -2.89 19.70
CA VAL A 15 -2.72 -4.32 20.09
C VAL A 15 -1.79 -4.62 21.29
N GLY A 16 -0.93 -3.67 21.66
CA GLY A 16 0.03 -3.81 22.76
C GLY A 16 1.28 -4.57 22.34
N ARG A 17 2.37 -4.39 23.10
CA ARG A 17 3.63 -5.12 22.87
C ARG A 17 3.69 -6.35 23.78
N PRO A 18 3.89 -7.56 23.22
CA PRO A 18 4.06 -8.76 24.02
C PRO A 18 5.31 -8.71 24.92
N ALA A 19 5.23 -9.38 26.08
CA ALA A 19 6.34 -9.42 27.05
C ALA A 19 7.56 -10.23 26.56
N THR A 20 7.39 -11.18 25.64
CA THR A 20 8.45 -12.05 25.12
C THR A 20 8.75 -11.77 23.65
N ARG A 21 10.02 -11.97 23.25
CA ARG A 21 10.47 -11.77 21.86
C ARG A 21 9.73 -12.66 20.86
N LEU A 22 9.51 -13.93 21.20
CA LEU A 22 8.81 -14.88 20.34
C LEU A 22 7.37 -14.44 20.07
N ARG A 23 6.64 -13.99 21.09
CA ARG A 23 5.27 -13.50 20.93
C ARG A 23 5.23 -12.18 20.16
N ALA A 24 6.21 -11.30 20.34
CA ALA A 24 6.33 -10.08 19.54
C ALA A 24 6.52 -10.40 18.05
N LEU A 25 7.40 -11.37 17.73
CA LEU A 25 7.60 -11.81 16.35
C LEU A 25 6.32 -12.44 15.77
N ALA A 26 5.61 -13.25 16.55
CA ALA A 26 4.35 -13.85 16.11
C ALA A 26 3.27 -12.80 15.82
N VAL A 27 3.17 -11.76 16.65
CA VAL A 27 2.26 -10.62 16.41
C VAL A 27 2.64 -9.85 15.15
N ASP A 28 3.93 -9.55 14.96
CA ASP A 28 4.39 -8.85 13.75
C ASP A 28 4.13 -9.69 12.49
N ALA A 29 4.37 -11.00 12.54
CA ALA A 29 4.07 -11.91 11.44
C ALA A 29 2.57 -11.96 11.14
N ALA A 30 1.70 -12.01 12.16
CA ALA A 30 0.26 -11.97 11.98
C ALA A 30 -0.22 -10.64 11.38
N LEU A 31 0.34 -9.51 11.80
CA LEU A 31 0.05 -8.18 11.24
C LEU A 31 0.47 -8.08 9.78
N VAL A 32 1.66 -8.58 9.44
CA VAL A 32 2.18 -8.66 8.07
C VAL A 32 1.27 -9.53 7.21
N ALA A 33 0.91 -10.73 7.66
CA ALA A 33 0.01 -11.64 6.95
C ALA A 33 -1.39 -11.02 6.75
N THR A 34 -1.90 -10.32 7.75
CA THR A 34 -3.18 -9.58 7.64
C THR A 34 -3.08 -8.47 6.59
N GLY A 35 -1.98 -7.73 6.54
CA GLY A 35 -1.73 -6.72 5.52
C GLY A 35 -1.68 -7.32 4.10
N VAL A 36 -1.01 -8.46 3.94
CA VAL A 36 -0.96 -9.22 2.67
C VAL A 36 -2.38 -9.62 2.24
N ALA A 37 -3.15 -10.26 3.13
CA ALA A 37 -4.50 -10.70 2.85
C ALA A 37 -5.42 -9.53 2.50
N PHE A 38 -5.33 -8.42 3.22
CA PHE A 38 -6.14 -7.23 2.97
C PHE A 38 -5.87 -6.63 1.58
N VAL A 39 -4.59 -6.48 1.20
CA VAL A 39 -4.23 -6.00 -0.14
C VAL A 39 -4.65 -6.99 -1.22
N ALA A 40 -4.49 -8.29 -0.98
CA ALA A 40 -4.91 -9.35 -1.91
C ALA A 40 -6.43 -9.33 -2.17
N LEU A 41 -7.24 -9.15 -1.13
CA LEU A 41 -8.70 -9.03 -1.26
C LEU A 41 -9.07 -7.80 -2.10
N LEU A 42 -8.47 -6.65 -1.80
CA LEU A 42 -8.70 -5.42 -2.57
C LEU A 42 -8.16 -5.52 -4.01
N ALA A 43 -7.19 -6.40 -4.28
CA ALA A 43 -6.73 -6.71 -5.63
C ALA A 43 -7.79 -7.37 -6.51
N LYS A 44 -8.72 -8.10 -5.90
CA LYS A 44 -9.80 -8.78 -6.64
C LYS A 44 -10.91 -7.84 -7.06
N ALA A 45 -11.07 -6.71 -6.37
CA ALA A 45 -11.89 -5.60 -6.85
C ALA A 45 -11.14 -4.87 -7.97
N SER A 46 -11.21 -5.40 -9.19
CA SER A 46 -10.51 -4.89 -10.36
C SER A 46 -11.39 -4.84 -11.61
N PHE A 47 -11.18 -3.83 -12.45
CA PHE A 47 -11.75 -3.75 -13.79
C PHE A 47 -10.69 -3.28 -14.79
N PHE A 48 -10.74 -3.79 -16.02
CA PHE A 48 -9.75 -3.54 -17.06
C PHE A 48 -10.27 -2.50 -18.05
N ILE A 49 -9.56 -1.38 -18.18
CA ILE A 49 -9.77 -0.36 -19.23
C ILE A 49 -8.58 -0.33 -20.20
N GLY A 50 -7.51 -1.07 -19.89
CA GLY A 50 -6.28 -1.13 -20.67
C GLY A 50 -5.33 -2.20 -20.12
N PRO A 51 -4.02 -2.13 -20.43
CA PRO A 51 -3.05 -3.15 -20.04
C PRO A 51 -2.83 -3.24 -18.52
N ILE A 52 -3.23 -2.19 -17.78
CA ILE A 52 -3.16 -2.14 -16.33
C ILE A 52 -4.59 -2.06 -15.80
N PRO A 53 -5.01 -3.00 -14.93
CA PRO A 53 -6.32 -2.94 -14.31
C PRO A 53 -6.39 -1.79 -13.30
N ILE A 54 -7.55 -1.15 -13.18
CA ILE A 54 -7.85 -0.29 -12.05
C ILE A 54 -8.33 -1.19 -10.91
N THR A 55 -7.63 -1.14 -9.77
CA THR A 55 -7.86 -2.08 -8.66
C THR A 55 -8.04 -1.37 -7.32
N GLY A 56 -8.56 -2.07 -6.32
CA GLY A 56 -8.55 -1.62 -4.93
C GLY A 56 -7.17 -1.68 -4.25
N GLN A 57 -6.14 -2.26 -4.89
CA GLN A 57 -4.84 -2.53 -4.25
C GLN A 57 -4.19 -1.28 -3.69
N THR A 58 -4.21 -0.18 -4.44
CA THR A 58 -3.55 1.06 -4.04
C THR A 58 -4.17 1.66 -2.78
N LEU A 59 -5.47 1.49 -2.55
CA LEU A 59 -6.10 1.82 -1.25
C LEU A 59 -5.53 0.93 -0.14
N GLY A 60 -5.45 -0.37 -0.39
CA GLY A 60 -4.89 -1.35 0.54
C GLY A 60 -3.46 -1.02 0.95
N VAL A 61 -2.61 -0.65 0.00
CA VAL A 61 -1.20 -0.26 0.22
C VAL A 61 -1.10 0.91 1.20
N ILE A 62 -1.91 1.95 0.99
CA ILE A 62 -1.94 3.14 1.85
C ILE A 62 -2.45 2.80 3.25
N VAL A 63 -3.56 2.06 3.35
CA VAL A 63 -4.16 1.67 4.63
C VAL A 63 -3.20 0.78 5.43
N VAL A 64 -2.58 -0.22 4.80
CA VAL A 64 -1.60 -1.11 5.44
C VAL A 64 -0.38 -0.33 5.89
N GLY A 65 0.17 0.56 5.05
CA GLY A 65 1.28 1.42 5.43
C GLY A 65 0.95 2.28 6.64
N ALA A 66 -0.18 2.99 6.61
CA ALA A 66 -0.62 3.86 7.70
C ALA A 66 -0.92 3.09 9.00
N ALA A 67 -1.58 1.94 8.91
CA ALA A 67 -1.97 1.16 10.07
C ALA A 67 -0.78 0.44 10.74
N LEU A 68 0.14 -0.12 9.93
CA LEU A 68 1.26 -0.93 10.43
C LEU A 68 2.55 -0.11 10.65
N GLY A 69 2.62 1.12 10.13
CA GLY A 69 3.81 1.95 10.15
C GLY A 69 4.81 1.58 9.04
N ALA A 70 5.87 2.36 8.90
CA ALA A 70 6.72 2.34 7.71
C ALA A 70 7.40 0.98 7.49
N ARG A 71 7.94 0.38 8.57
CA ARG A 71 8.69 -0.88 8.48
C ARG A 71 7.78 -2.08 8.24
N ARG A 72 6.73 -2.24 9.05
CA ARG A 72 5.81 -3.40 8.95
C ARG A 72 4.98 -3.31 7.68
N GLY A 73 4.57 -2.10 7.27
CA GLY A 73 3.92 -1.85 5.98
C GLY A 73 4.79 -2.31 4.81
N ALA A 74 6.03 -1.81 4.70
CA ALA A 74 6.95 -2.24 3.64
C ALA A 74 7.20 -3.76 3.66
N THR A 75 7.31 -4.35 4.84
CA THR A 75 7.45 -5.81 5.00
C THR A 75 6.22 -6.56 4.48
N ALA A 76 5.00 -6.08 4.78
CA ALA A 76 3.76 -6.65 4.27
C ALA A 76 3.68 -6.57 2.75
N LEU A 77 4.06 -5.45 2.12
CA LEU A 77 4.02 -5.33 0.67
C LEU A 77 5.14 -6.11 -0.03
N THR A 78 6.26 -6.32 0.66
CA THR A 78 7.32 -7.25 0.20
C THR A 78 6.82 -8.69 0.25
N ALA A 79 6.20 -9.10 1.36
CA ALA A 79 5.60 -10.43 1.50
C ALA A 79 4.47 -10.66 0.49
N TYR A 80 3.66 -9.64 0.20
CA TYR A 80 2.64 -9.68 -0.85
C TYR A 80 3.24 -9.94 -2.23
N LEU A 81 4.31 -9.22 -2.58
CA LEU A 81 5.03 -9.43 -3.84
C LEU A 81 5.60 -10.86 -3.92
N LEU A 82 6.29 -11.31 -2.86
CA LEU A 82 6.89 -12.64 -2.83
C LEU A 82 5.85 -13.76 -2.89
N ALA A 83 4.73 -13.61 -2.19
CA ALA A 83 3.60 -14.55 -2.24
C ALA A 83 3.06 -14.68 -3.67
N GLY A 84 2.89 -13.55 -4.36
CA GLY A 84 2.43 -13.55 -5.75
C GLY A 84 3.43 -14.20 -6.71
N LEU A 85 4.72 -13.91 -6.56
CA LEU A 85 5.78 -14.56 -7.36
C LEU A 85 5.95 -16.05 -7.04
N ALA A 86 5.60 -16.48 -5.82
CA ALA A 86 5.58 -17.89 -5.43
C ALA A 86 4.35 -18.65 -5.99
N GLY A 87 3.48 -17.98 -6.74
CA GLY A 87 2.31 -18.61 -7.40
C GLY A 87 1.00 -18.49 -6.63
N ILE A 88 1.00 -17.85 -5.45
CA ILE A 88 -0.25 -17.57 -4.73
C ILE A 88 -1.00 -16.47 -5.50
N PRO A 89 -2.29 -16.65 -5.85
CA PRO A 89 -3.01 -15.71 -6.71
C PRO A 89 -3.45 -14.45 -5.95
N VAL A 90 -2.49 -13.66 -5.45
CA VAL A 90 -2.73 -12.42 -4.69
C VAL A 90 -2.77 -11.17 -5.55
N PHE A 91 -2.18 -11.20 -6.75
CA PHE A 91 -2.19 -10.09 -7.70
C PHE A 91 -3.57 -9.90 -8.35
N ALA A 92 -3.76 -8.74 -8.97
CA ALA A 92 -4.93 -8.48 -9.78
C ALA A 92 -4.81 -9.19 -11.13
N GLY A 93 -5.94 -9.68 -11.64
CA GLY A 93 -5.99 -10.49 -12.86
C GLY A 93 -5.67 -11.98 -12.61
N PRO A 94 -5.62 -12.77 -13.70
CA PRO A 94 -5.48 -14.22 -13.62
C PRO A 94 -4.03 -14.69 -13.45
N ILE A 95 -3.05 -13.82 -13.69
CA ILE A 95 -1.63 -14.20 -13.71
C ILE A 95 -1.07 -14.20 -12.29
N ALA A 96 -0.44 -15.31 -11.90
CA ALA A 96 0.36 -15.46 -10.69
C ALA A 96 1.67 -16.17 -11.02
N GLY A 97 2.63 -16.14 -10.08
CA GLY A 97 3.93 -16.76 -10.24
C GLY A 97 4.96 -15.88 -10.95
N PRO A 98 6.14 -16.45 -11.29
CA PRO A 98 7.26 -15.69 -11.83
C PRO A 98 6.96 -15.01 -13.17
N ALA A 99 6.06 -15.58 -13.98
CA ALA A 99 5.64 -14.99 -15.26
C ALA A 99 5.01 -13.59 -15.10
N TYR A 100 4.49 -13.25 -13.92
CA TYR A 100 3.93 -11.93 -13.65
C TYR A 100 4.96 -10.81 -13.79
N VAL A 101 6.27 -11.09 -13.71
CA VAL A 101 7.33 -10.10 -13.99
C VAL A 101 7.20 -9.53 -15.40
N LEU A 102 6.71 -10.29 -16.36
CA LEU A 102 6.49 -9.83 -17.73
C LEU A 102 5.18 -9.04 -17.90
N ALA A 103 4.38 -8.86 -16.84
CA ALA A 103 3.17 -8.07 -16.90
C ALA A 103 3.49 -6.57 -16.81
N PRO A 104 2.85 -5.70 -17.63
CA PRO A 104 3.08 -4.25 -17.56
C PRO A 104 2.76 -3.65 -16.17
N SER A 105 1.86 -4.28 -15.41
CA SER A 105 1.46 -3.86 -14.06
C SER A 105 2.46 -4.22 -12.95
N PHE A 106 3.45 -5.07 -13.20
CA PHE A 106 4.37 -5.55 -12.15
C PHE A 106 5.18 -4.43 -11.50
N GLY A 107 5.64 -3.45 -12.28
CA GLY A 107 6.40 -2.31 -11.74
C GLY A 107 5.62 -1.48 -10.72
N PHE A 108 4.30 -1.44 -10.80
CA PHE A 108 3.47 -0.77 -9.80
C PHE A 108 3.48 -1.54 -8.48
N VAL A 109 3.49 -2.88 -8.53
CA VAL A 109 3.62 -3.73 -7.34
C VAL A 109 4.98 -3.54 -6.66
N LEU A 110 6.06 -3.38 -7.43
CA LEU A 110 7.37 -2.99 -6.88
C LEU A 110 7.28 -1.64 -6.15
N GLY A 111 6.61 -0.66 -6.77
CA GLY A 111 6.39 0.66 -6.18
C GLY A 111 5.46 0.69 -4.96
N PHE A 112 4.67 -0.36 -4.70
CA PHE A 112 3.83 -0.46 -3.50
C PHE A 112 4.64 -0.55 -2.20
N ILE A 113 5.85 -1.13 -2.24
CA ILE A 113 6.73 -1.28 -1.08
C ILE A 113 7.15 0.09 -0.52
N PRO A 114 7.79 0.98 -1.30
CA PRO A 114 8.13 2.31 -0.82
C PRO A 114 6.89 3.18 -0.57
N ALA A 115 5.80 3.00 -1.32
CA ALA A 115 4.54 3.72 -1.07
C ALA A 115 3.98 3.42 0.33
N ALA A 116 3.93 2.16 0.74
CA ALA A 116 3.50 1.76 2.08
C ALA A 116 4.45 2.29 3.16
N ALA A 117 5.76 2.28 2.90
CA ALA A 117 6.74 2.85 3.82
C ALA A 117 6.49 4.36 4.05
N ILE A 118 6.23 5.11 2.98
CA ILE A 118 5.95 6.55 3.02
C ILE A 118 4.62 6.83 3.71
N ALA A 119 3.55 6.08 3.40
CA ALA A 119 2.27 6.21 4.09
C ALA A 119 2.42 5.96 5.61
N GLY A 120 3.17 4.92 5.99
CA GLY A 120 3.50 4.64 7.38
C GLY A 120 4.37 5.70 8.04
N TRP A 121 5.31 6.29 7.30
CA TRP A 121 6.15 7.39 7.79
C TRP A 121 5.34 8.66 8.13
N PHE A 122 4.29 8.95 7.35
CA PHE A 122 3.32 10.02 7.67
C PHE A 122 2.47 9.67 8.90
N ALA A 123 2.05 8.40 9.04
CA ALA A 123 1.32 7.93 10.21
C ALA A 123 2.18 7.99 11.50
N GLU A 124 3.47 7.66 11.42
CA GLU A 124 4.43 7.81 12.53
C GLU A 124 4.66 9.28 12.96
N ARG A 125 4.18 10.25 12.14
CA ARG A 125 4.12 11.69 12.44
C ARG A 125 2.72 12.17 12.84
N ALA A 126 1.77 11.27 12.98
CA ALA A 126 0.37 11.52 13.31
C ALA A 126 -0.40 12.37 12.28
N TRP A 127 0.04 12.41 11.03
CA TRP A 127 -0.73 13.05 9.95
C TRP A 127 -2.06 12.32 9.72
N ASP A 128 -2.04 11.00 9.89
CA ASP A 128 -3.16 10.07 9.82
C ASP A 128 -4.26 10.27 10.88
N ARG A 129 -4.10 11.26 11.78
CA ARG A 129 -5.12 11.65 12.78
C ARG A 129 -5.91 12.88 12.36
N ARG A 130 -5.49 13.57 11.29
CA ARG A 130 -6.11 14.80 10.77
C ARG A 130 -6.47 14.56 9.29
N PRO A 131 -7.75 14.54 8.90
CA PRO A 131 -8.16 14.16 7.54
C PRO A 131 -7.42 14.91 6.42
N ALA A 132 -7.24 16.23 6.53
CA ALA A 132 -6.54 17.01 5.52
C ALA A 132 -5.05 16.63 5.38
N LEU A 133 -4.33 16.44 6.49
CA LEU A 133 -2.93 16.00 6.45
C LEU A 133 -2.81 14.56 5.97
N ALA A 134 -3.71 13.68 6.42
CA ALA A 134 -3.79 12.30 5.96
C ALA A 134 -3.97 12.25 4.43
N PHE A 135 -4.88 13.05 3.88
CA PHE A 135 -5.10 13.14 2.45
C PHE A 135 -3.83 13.54 1.70
N VAL A 136 -3.17 14.63 2.10
CA VAL A 136 -1.92 15.09 1.46
C VAL A 136 -0.83 14.01 1.52
N GLY A 137 -0.62 13.39 2.69
CA GLY A 137 0.38 12.33 2.86
C GLY A 137 0.07 11.09 2.03
N PHE A 138 -1.20 10.70 1.94
CA PHE A 138 -1.65 9.54 1.17
C PHE A 138 -1.63 9.78 -0.34
N VAL A 139 -1.91 11.00 -0.81
CA VAL A 139 -1.68 11.39 -2.21
C VAL A 139 -0.19 11.32 -2.53
N ALA A 140 0.69 11.87 -1.68
CA ALA A 140 2.12 11.81 -1.88
C ALA A 140 2.65 10.36 -1.96
N ALA A 141 2.20 9.49 -1.04
CA ALA A 141 2.52 8.08 -1.08
C ALA A 141 1.98 7.38 -2.35
N SER A 142 0.80 7.78 -2.85
CA SER A 142 0.17 7.21 -4.05
C SER A 142 0.86 7.60 -5.36
N ILE A 143 1.73 8.62 -5.36
CA ILE A 143 2.53 8.99 -6.55
C ILE A 143 3.68 7.99 -6.76
N VAL A 144 4.22 7.42 -5.67
CA VAL A 144 5.42 6.58 -5.70
C VAL A 144 5.29 5.35 -6.60
N PRO A 145 4.16 4.61 -6.63
CA PRO A 145 3.98 3.50 -7.55
C PRO A 145 4.10 3.88 -9.02
N PHE A 146 3.73 5.10 -9.40
CA PHE A 146 3.85 5.57 -10.78
C PHE A 146 5.31 5.84 -11.16
N LEU A 147 6.15 6.29 -10.23
CA LEU A 147 7.56 6.56 -10.48
C LEU A 147 8.35 5.30 -10.88
N VAL A 148 7.92 4.13 -10.38
CA VAL A 148 8.52 2.83 -10.72
C VAL A 148 7.70 2.11 -11.81
N GLY A 149 6.38 2.14 -11.67
CA GLY A 149 5.47 1.39 -12.53
C GLY A 149 5.41 1.90 -13.96
N VAL A 150 5.45 3.22 -14.17
CA VAL A 150 5.34 3.80 -15.52
C VAL A 150 6.58 3.49 -16.37
N PRO A 151 7.83 3.70 -15.88
CA PRO A 151 9.02 3.26 -16.62
C PRO A 151 9.05 1.74 -16.86
N TYR A 152 8.64 0.94 -15.88
CA TYR A 152 8.59 -0.52 -16.02
C TYR A 152 7.59 -0.95 -17.09
N MET A 153 6.38 -0.39 -17.07
CA MET A 153 5.33 -0.63 -18.06
C MET A 153 5.85 -0.30 -19.46
N ALA A 154 6.47 0.87 -19.63
CA ALA A 154 7.06 1.28 -20.90
C ALA A 154 8.11 0.28 -21.40
N ALA A 155 8.98 -0.20 -20.51
CA ALA A 155 9.99 -1.21 -20.86
C ALA A 155 9.35 -2.55 -21.28
N VAL A 156 8.33 -3.03 -20.56
CA VAL A 156 7.62 -4.26 -20.93
C VAL A 156 6.89 -4.10 -22.27
N LEU A 157 6.20 -2.98 -22.48
CA LEU A 157 5.48 -2.71 -23.73
C LEU A 157 6.44 -2.70 -24.94
N ALA A 158 7.60 -2.05 -24.82
CA ALA A 158 8.60 -1.98 -25.88
C ALA A 158 9.33 -3.32 -26.08
N LEU A 159 9.91 -3.87 -25.02
CA LEU A 159 10.91 -4.95 -25.10
C LEU A 159 10.29 -6.35 -25.13
N VAL A 160 9.11 -6.52 -24.54
CA VAL A 160 8.44 -7.83 -24.44
C VAL A 160 7.29 -7.93 -25.43
N LEU A 161 6.51 -6.84 -25.57
CA LEU A 161 5.31 -6.83 -26.41
C LEU A 161 5.51 -6.18 -27.79
N GLY A 162 6.71 -5.65 -28.07
CA GLY A 162 7.05 -5.06 -29.37
C GLY A 162 6.18 -3.86 -29.77
N GLN A 163 5.58 -3.18 -28.79
CA GLN A 163 4.71 -2.02 -29.04
C GLN A 163 5.55 -0.76 -29.20
N GLU A 164 5.09 0.16 -30.06
CA GLU A 164 5.64 1.51 -30.11
C GLU A 164 5.27 2.28 -28.84
N VAL A 165 6.29 2.81 -28.16
CA VAL A 165 6.12 3.51 -26.89
C VAL A 165 6.36 5.00 -27.10
N THR A 166 5.27 5.77 -27.00
CA THR A 166 5.33 7.24 -27.01
C THR A 166 5.02 7.78 -25.62
N LEU A 167 5.57 8.95 -25.27
CA LEU A 167 5.30 9.57 -23.97
C LEU A 167 3.79 9.81 -23.72
N PRO A 168 3.00 10.34 -24.68
CA PRO A 168 1.55 10.45 -24.50
C PRO A 168 0.86 9.10 -24.29
N GLY A 169 1.26 8.05 -25.01
CA GLY A 169 0.70 6.72 -24.86
C GLY A 169 0.97 6.11 -23.48
N VAL A 170 2.21 6.26 -23.00
CA VAL A 170 2.61 5.79 -21.66
C VAL A 170 1.85 6.51 -20.54
N LEU A 171 1.71 7.82 -20.63
CA LEU A 171 0.94 8.59 -19.65
C LEU A 171 -0.56 8.26 -19.72
N GLY A 172 -1.10 8.09 -20.93
CA GLY A 172 -2.49 7.70 -21.16
C GLY A 172 -2.82 6.29 -20.67
N ALA A 173 -1.88 5.35 -20.74
CA ALA A 173 -2.09 3.98 -20.27
C ALA A 173 -1.73 3.79 -18.79
N GLY A 174 -0.72 4.51 -18.28
CA GLY A 174 -0.11 4.25 -16.98
C GLY A 174 -0.39 5.28 -15.89
N VAL A 175 -0.90 6.47 -16.21
CA VAL A 175 -1.12 7.55 -15.23
C VAL A 175 -2.55 8.06 -15.28
N TRP A 176 -3.00 8.53 -16.44
CA TRP A 176 -4.22 9.34 -16.53
C TRP A 176 -5.50 8.63 -16.08
N PRO A 177 -5.73 7.35 -16.39
CA PRO A 177 -6.88 6.59 -15.91
C PRO A 177 -6.90 6.42 -14.38
N PHE A 178 -5.76 6.59 -13.71
CA PHE A 178 -5.58 6.30 -12.29
C PHE A 178 -5.62 7.55 -11.40
N VAL A 179 -5.54 8.75 -11.97
CA VAL A 179 -5.50 9.99 -11.17
C VAL A 179 -6.79 10.16 -10.38
N LEU A 180 -7.94 10.19 -11.04
CA LEU A 180 -9.22 10.39 -10.35
C LEU A 180 -9.53 9.25 -9.36
N PRO A 181 -9.48 7.95 -9.75
CA PRO A 181 -9.66 6.87 -8.78
C PRO A 181 -8.63 6.87 -7.65
N GLY A 182 -7.39 7.31 -7.92
CA GLY A 182 -6.32 7.43 -6.94
C GLY A 182 -6.63 8.49 -5.89
N LEU A 183 -7.08 9.68 -6.31
CA LEU A 183 -7.51 10.74 -5.40
C LEU A 183 -8.71 10.30 -4.55
N MET A 184 -9.68 9.61 -5.15
CA MET A 184 -10.82 9.05 -4.42
C MET A 184 -10.38 8.03 -3.36
N LYS A 185 -9.42 7.15 -3.69
CA LYS A 185 -8.86 6.16 -2.73
C LYS A 185 -8.07 6.84 -1.62
N ALA A 186 -7.27 7.86 -1.95
CA ALA A 186 -6.55 8.64 -0.94
C ALA A 186 -7.52 9.36 0.01
N ALA A 187 -8.63 9.92 -0.51
CA ALA A 187 -9.69 10.51 0.31
C ALA A 187 -10.37 9.47 1.20
N ALA A 188 -10.70 8.30 0.66
CA ALA A 188 -11.28 7.20 1.44
C ALA A 188 -10.36 6.77 2.59
N ALA A 189 -9.06 6.58 2.33
CA ALA A 189 -8.08 6.29 3.37
C ALA A 189 -7.97 7.42 4.40
N ALA A 190 -7.97 8.67 3.95
CA ALA A 190 -7.89 9.87 4.79
C ALA A 190 -9.12 10.11 5.67
N LEU A 191 -10.24 9.44 5.38
CA LEU A 191 -11.39 9.37 6.28
C LEU A 191 -11.31 8.14 7.19
N LEU A 192 -11.00 6.98 6.61
CA LEU A 192 -10.97 5.69 7.31
C LEU A 192 -9.95 5.67 8.47
N ILE A 193 -8.72 6.11 8.23
CA ILE A 193 -7.66 6.02 9.24
C ILE A 193 -7.91 6.97 10.43
N PRO A 194 -8.20 8.27 10.24
CA PRO A 194 -8.57 9.13 11.37
C PRO A 194 -9.82 8.68 12.11
N ALA A 195 -10.83 8.15 11.40
CA ALA A 195 -12.04 7.61 12.03
C ALA A 195 -11.73 6.40 12.91
N THR A 196 -10.85 5.50 12.46
CA THR A 196 -10.38 4.36 13.25
C THR A 196 -9.67 4.83 14.52
N TRP A 197 -8.81 5.84 14.41
CA TRP A 197 -8.17 6.47 15.57
C TRP A 197 -9.18 7.13 16.53
N ALA A 198 -10.24 7.76 16.01
CA ALA A 198 -11.29 8.35 16.83
C ALA A 198 -12.07 7.29 17.62
N LEU A 199 -12.34 6.14 16.98
CA LEU A 199 -12.98 4.99 17.62
C LEU A 199 -12.11 4.41 18.74
N VAL A 200 -10.81 4.18 18.48
CA VAL A 200 -9.86 3.71 19.51
C VAL A 200 -9.89 4.61 20.73
N ARG A 201 -9.80 5.94 20.53
CA ARG A 201 -9.87 6.91 21.64
C ARG A 201 -11.20 6.89 22.39
N ALA A 202 -12.31 6.62 21.69
CA ALA A 202 -13.63 6.54 22.32
C ALA A 202 -13.75 5.30 23.21
N VAL A 203 -13.22 4.15 22.78
CA VAL A 203 -13.19 2.90 23.54
C VAL A 203 -12.29 3.01 24.77
N ASP A 204 -11.09 3.60 24.60
CA ASP A 204 -10.14 3.81 25.71
C ASP A 204 -10.73 4.69 26.82
N ARG A 205 -11.52 5.72 26.45
CA ARG A 205 -12.20 6.61 27.41
C ARG A 205 -13.29 5.89 28.20
N ARG A 206 -14.00 4.94 27.58
CA ARG A 206 -15.05 4.15 28.25
C ARG A 206 -14.47 3.15 29.24
N SER A 207 -13.34 2.54 28.90
CA SER A 207 -12.70 1.51 29.73
C SER A 207 -12.00 2.06 30.98
N ARG A 208 -11.84 3.39 31.09
CA ARG A 208 -11.25 4.10 32.24
C ARG A 208 -12.28 4.73 33.18
N ARG A 209 -13.57 4.62 32.87
CA ARG A 209 -14.68 5.02 33.74
C ARG A 209 -15.21 3.79 34.46
#